data_AF-A0A151REZ4-F1
#
_entry.id   AF-A0A151REZ4-F1
#
_cell.length_a   1.000
_cell.length_b   1.000
_cell.length_c   1.000
_cell.angle_alpha   90.00
_cell.angle_beta   90.00
_cell.angle_gamma   90.00
#
_symmetry.space_group_name_H-M   'P 1'
#
loop_
_entity.id
_entity.type
_entity.pdbx_description
1 polymer ?
#
loop_
_entity_poly.entity_id
_entity_poly.type
_entity_poly.pdbx_seq_one_letter_code
_entity_poly.pdbx_strand_id
1 'polypeptide(L)'
;IEEITLIEKVLRSLSPKFNYIVYAIEESKDIYELSLNELQSSLVVHEQKFKKPDVEEQALKASTNTHSNNFRGRGRGRGKGRGS
;
A
#
# COMPACT_ATOMS: atom_id res chain seq x y z
N ILE A 1 -29.84 19.31 10.59
CA ILE A 1 -28.98 20.48 10.91
C ILE A 1 -27.92 20.11 11.94
N GLU A 2 -28.27 19.41 13.03
CA GLU A 2 -27.29 18.99 14.04
C GLU A 2 -26.12 18.17 13.47
N GLU A 3 -26.38 17.19 12.59
CA GLU A 3 -25.34 16.34 12.00
C GLU A 3 -24.32 17.13 11.15
N ILE A 4 -24.79 18.08 10.33
CA ILE A 4 -23.93 18.97 9.55
C ILE A 4 -23.00 19.76 10.47
N THR A 5 -23.51 20.30 11.58
CA THR A 5 -22.67 21.03 12.53
C THR A 5 -21.65 20.15 13.25
N LEU A 6 -21.94 18.86 13.42
CA LEU A 6 -20.97 17.89 13.97
C LEU A 6 -19.88 17.60 12.94
N ILE A 7 -20.23 17.38 11.68
CA ILE A 7 -19.30 17.18 10.58
C ILE A 7 -18.35 18.38 10.43
N GLU A 8 -18.88 19.60 10.43
CA GLU A 8 -18.07 20.83 10.38
C GLU A 8 -17.11 20.94 11.57
N LYS A 9 -17.56 20.61 12.79
CA LYS A 9 -16.70 20.60 13.98
C LYS A 9 -15.59 19.57 13.87
N VAL A 10 -15.90 18.37 13.36
CA VAL A 10 -14.90 17.31 13.14
C VAL A 10 -13.87 17.80 12.13
N LEU A 11 -14.30 18.24 10.94
CA LEU A 11 -13.43 18.76 9.88
C LEU A 11 -12.53 19.90 10.38
N ARG A 12 -13.09 20.85 11.16
CA ARG A 12 -12.35 21.96 11.76
C ARG A 12 -11.35 21.51 12.84
N SER A 13 -11.60 20.39 13.51
CA SER A 13 -10.71 19.81 14.52
C SER A 13 -9.62 18.90 13.95
N LEU A 14 -9.67 18.56 12.65
CA LEU A 14 -8.68 17.69 12.03
C LEU A 14 -7.29 18.33 12.01
N SER A 15 -6.27 17.49 12.17
CA SER A 15 -4.87 17.91 12.05
C SER A 15 -4.57 18.41 10.62
N PRO A 16 -3.65 19.38 10.44
CA PRO A 16 -3.26 19.87 9.12
C PRO A 16 -2.83 18.80 8.10
N LYS A 17 -2.44 17.62 8.58
CA LYS A 17 -2.13 16.44 7.75
C LYS A 17 -3.32 15.94 6.92
N PHE A 18 -4.54 16.28 7.33
CA PHE A 18 -5.78 15.93 6.63
C PHE A 18 -6.41 17.10 5.86
N ASN A 19 -5.69 18.23 5.70
CA ASN A 19 -6.20 19.39 4.96
C ASN A 19 -6.67 19.06 3.54
N TYR A 20 -6.04 18.07 2.89
CA TYR A 20 -6.49 17.59 1.58
C TYR A 20 -7.92 17.04 1.61
N ILE A 21 -8.27 16.30 2.67
CA ILE A 21 -9.62 15.73 2.85
C ILE A 21 -10.62 16.85 3.08
N VAL A 22 -10.27 17.84 3.92
CA VAL A 22 -11.12 19.01 4.19
C VAL A 22 -11.40 19.78 2.89
N TYR A 23 -10.36 20.09 2.12
CA TYR A 23 -10.50 20.83 0.86
C TYR A 23 -11.35 20.07 -0.17
N ALA A 24 -11.12 18.76 -0.31
CA ALA A 24 -11.88 17.93 -1.24
C ALA A 24 -13.39 17.92 -0.91
N ILE A 25 -13.74 17.84 0.39
CA ILE A 25 -15.13 17.83 0.86
C ILE A 25 -15.78 19.22 0.70
N GLU A 26 -15.04 20.30 0.97
CA GLU A 26 -15.52 21.67 0.77
C GLU A 26 -15.79 21.96 -0.73
N GLU A 27 -14.90 21.51 -1.61
CA GLU A 27 -15.01 21.73 -3.05
C GLU A 27 -16.17 20.91 -3.67
N SER A 28 -16.38 19.68 -3.22
CA SER A 28 -17.48 18.83 -3.70
C SER A 28 -18.86 19.26 -3.20
N LYS A 29 -18.96 20.23 -2.28
CA LYS A 29 -20.20 20.64 -1.59
C LYS A 29 -20.93 19.49 -0.88
N ASP A 30 -20.20 18.45 -0.57
CA ASP A 30 -20.71 17.14 -0.14
C ASP A 30 -21.06 17.12 1.36
N ILE A 31 -20.80 18.22 2.08
CA ILE A 31 -21.07 18.37 3.52
C ILE A 31 -22.56 18.16 3.87
N TYR A 32 -23.47 18.48 2.93
CA TYR A 32 -24.91 18.33 3.13
C TYR A 32 -25.42 16.90 2.89
N GLU A 33 -24.67 16.09 2.15
CA GLU A 33 -25.03 14.73 1.76
C GLU A 33 -24.20 13.67 2.51
N LEU A 34 -23.04 14.06 3.06
CA LEU A 34 -22.19 13.25 3.91
C LEU A 34 -22.86 12.90 5.24
N SER A 35 -22.84 11.61 5.59
CA SER A 35 -23.16 11.16 6.94
C SER A 35 -21.94 11.16 7.84
N LEU A 36 -22.17 11.28 9.16
CA LEU A 36 -21.08 11.22 10.14
C LEU A 36 -20.30 9.90 10.09
N ASN A 37 -21.00 8.79 9.83
CA ASN A 37 -20.41 7.45 9.73
C ASN A 37 -19.48 7.32 8.51
N GLU A 38 -19.87 7.88 7.37
CA GLU A 38 -19.04 7.88 6.16
C GLU A 38 -17.79 8.73 6.35
N LEU A 39 -17.93 9.91 6.95
CA LEU A 39 -16.80 10.77 7.30
C LEU A 39 -15.81 10.04 8.21
N GLN A 40 -16.31 9.41 9.28
CA GLN A 40 -15.49 8.67 10.22
C GLN A 40 -14.78 7.48 9.55
N SER A 41 -15.50 6.72 8.74
CA SER A 41 -14.93 5.59 7.97
C SER A 41 -13.81 6.05 7.03
N SER A 42 -14.04 7.14 6.29
CA SER A 42 -13.05 7.73 5.37
C SER A 42 -11.78 8.17 6.10
N LEU A 43 -11.92 8.86 7.23
CA LEU A 43 -10.78 9.31 8.05
C LEU A 43 -9.94 8.15 8.57
N VAL A 44 -10.57 7.08 9.07
CA VAL A 44 -9.87 5.88 9.55
C VAL A 44 -9.08 5.20 8.43
N VAL A 45 -9.67 5.06 7.25
CA VAL A 45 -8.97 4.48 6.09
C VAL A 45 -7.77 5.33 5.67
N HIS A 46 -7.91 6.65 5.68
CA HIS A 46 -6.80 7.55 5.37
C HIS A 46 -5.69 7.46 6.43
N GLU A 47 -6.01 7.41 7.72
CA GLU A 47 -5.03 7.17 8.79
C GLU A 47 -4.23 5.88 8.60
N GLN A 48 -4.90 4.79 8.23
CA GLN A 48 -4.26 3.51 7.98
C GLN A 48 -3.31 3.57 6.77
N LYS A 49 -3.68 4.31 5.71
CA LYS A 49 -2.80 4.51 4.54
C LYS A 49 -1.57 5.37 4.86
N PHE A 50 -1.69 6.32 5.79
CA PHE A 50 -0.55 7.12 6.26
C PHE A 50 0.34 6.39 7.28
N LYS A 51 -0.21 5.39 7.99
CA LYS A 51 0.57 4.41 8.74
C LYS A 51 1.20 3.44 7.75
N LYS A 52 2.37 3.81 7.21
CA LYS A 52 3.20 2.93 6.37
C LYS A 52 3.22 1.52 6.97
N PRO A 53 2.86 0.45 6.23
CA PRO A 53 3.43 -0.84 6.54
C PRO A 53 4.92 -0.68 6.28
N ASP A 54 5.75 -0.80 7.30
CA ASP A 54 7.21 -0.74 7.18
C ASP A 54 7.80 -1.89 6.33
N VAL A 55 6.97 -2.72 5.64
CA VAL A 55 7.39 -4.06 5.17
C VAL A 55 6.93 -4.50 3.78
N GLU A 56 5.81 -4.08 3.19
CA GLU A 56 5.22 -4.87 2.08
C GLU A 56 5.07 -4.19 0.71
N GLU A 57 6.06 -3.40 0.31
CA GLU A 57 6.35 -3.18 -1.12
C GLU A 57 7.53 -4.06 -1.59
N GLN A 58 7.64 -5.31 -1.08
CA GLN A 58 8.46 -6.35 -1.70
C GLN A 58 7.74 -7.05 -2.87
N ALA A 59 6.78 -6.38 -3.52
CA ALA A 59 5.98 -6.95 -4.61
C ALA A 59 6.73 -7.04 -5.96
N LEU A 60 8.02 -6.73 -6.04
CA LEU A 60 8.81 -6.88 -7.27
C LEU A 60 10.15 -7.58 -7.02
N LYS A 61 10.15 -8.77 -6.42
CA LYS A 61 11.24 -9.73 -6.64
C LYS A 61 10.92 -10.60 -7.85
N ALA A 62 10.95 -9.99 -9.03
CA ALA A 62 11.14 -10.75 -10.27
C ALA A 62 12.59 -11.27 -10.26
N SER A 63 12.83 -12.40 -9.60
CA SER A 63 14.09 -13.12 -9.72
C SER A 63 14.11 -13.86 -11.07
N THR A 64 14.19 -13.11 -12.17
CA THR A 64 14.77 -13.65 -13.40
C THR A 64 16.28 -13.52 -13.29
N ASN A 65 16.89 -14.33 -12.42
CA ASN A 65 18.34 -14.47 -12.38
C ASN A 65 18.80 -15.37 -13.53
N THR A 66 18.54 -14.93 -14.77
CA THR A 66 19.29 -15.37 -15.95
C THR A 66 20.61 -14.59 -15.97
N HIS A 67 21.50 -14.89 -15.03
CA HIS A 67 22.90 -14.54 -15.19
C HIS A 67 23.76 -15.76 -14.84
N SER A 68 24.16 -16.42 -15.92
CA SER A 68 25.46 -17.09 -16.11
C SER A 68 26.45 -16.90 -14.95
N ASN A 69 26.53 -17.89 -14.08
CA ASN A 69 27.76 -18.52 -13.62
C ASN A 69 27.43 -19.38 -12.41
N ASN A 70 27.56 -20.69 -12.57
CA ASN A 70 28.45 -21.50 -11.73
C ASN A 70 28.29 -22.96 -12.13
N PHE A 71 29.24 -23.38 -12.95
CA PHE A 71 29.63 -24.76 -13.18
C PHE A 71 29.66 -25.55 -11.86
N ARG A 72 28.57 -26.24 -11.54
CA ARG A 72 28.57 -27.31 -10.53
C ARG A 72 28.71 -28.63 -11.26
N GLY A 73 29.97 -28.94 -11.56
CA GLY A 73 30.38 -30.20 -12.16
C GLY A 73 29.79 -31.39 -11.42
N ARG A 74 29.02 -32.21 -12.14
CA ARG A 74 28.70 -33.58 -11.76
C ARG A 74 29.37 -34.52 -12.74
N GLY A 75 30.71 -34.52 -12.70
CA GLY A 75 31.52 -35.55 -13.34
C GLY A 75 31.51 -36.81 -12.47
N ARG A 76 30.64 -37.77 -12.78
CA ARG A 76 30.79 -39.16 -12.31
C ARG A 76 31.28 -40.00 -13.49
N GLY A 77 32.59 -39.92 -13.74
CA GLY A 77 33.26 -40.81 -14.69
C GLY A 77 33.47 -42.19 -14.10
N ARG A 78 32.86 -43.22 -14.71
CA ARG A 78 33.37 -44.61 -14.74
C ARG A 78 32.91 -45.28 -16.04
N GLY A 79 33.54 -44.88 -17.14
CA GLY A 79 33.52 -45.61 -18.41
C GLY A 79 34.96 -45.88 -18.82
N LYS A 80 35.51 -47.04 -18.42
CA LYS A 80 36.82 -47.49 -18.89
C LYS A 80 36.61 -48.70 -19.80
N GLY A 81 36.23 -48.40 -21.04
CA GLY A 81 36.43 -49.29 -22.18
C GLY A 81 37.74 -48.91 -22.86
N ARG A 82 38.69 -49.85 -22.93
CA ARG A 82 39.77 -49.84 -23.91
C ARG A 82 39.93 -51.28 -24.38
N GLY A 83 39.71 -51.49 -25.67
CA GLY A 83 40.00 -52.74 -26.35
C GLY A 83 41.48 -52.91 -26.63
N SER A 84 41.87 -54.18 -26.74
CA SER A 84 42.60 -54.79 -27.86
C SER A 84 42.01 -56.17 -28.08
#